data_AF-A0A942MMU6-F1
#
_entry.id   AF-A0A942MMU6-F1
#
_cell.length_a   1.000
_cell.length_b   1.000
_cell.length_c   1.000
_cell.angle_alpha   90.00
_cell.angle_beta   90.00
_cell.angle_gamma   90.00
#
_symmetry.space_group_name_H-M   'P 1'
#
loop_
_entity.id
_entity.type
_entity.pdbx_description
1 polymer ?
#
loop_
_entity_poly.entity_id
_entity_poly.type
_entity_poly.pdbx_seq_one_letter_code
_entity_poly.pdbx_strand_id
1 'polypeptide(L)' 'IRFEVGGSGLVSLKIYNILGQEVATLLNNEAMEEGAHEIQFDANALTSGVYFYRITASTNERNFVEVKKMVLMK' A
#
# COMPACT_ATOMS: atom_id res chain seq x y z
N ILE A 1 -3.02 6.68 -3.87
CA ILE A 1 -2.84 5.24 -4.15
C ILE A 1 -4.20 4.59 -4.11
N ARG A 2 -4.60 3.90 -5.19
CA ARG A 2 -5.91 3.27 -5.32
C ARG A 2 -5.77 1.75 -5.34
N PHE A 3 -6.65 1.07 -4.62
CA PHE A 3 -6.71 -0.40 -4.57
C PHE A 3 -8.12 -0.87 -4.26
N GLU A 4 -8.37 -2.15 -4.47
CA GLU A 4 -9.65 -2.78 -4.20
C GLU A 4 -9.45 -3.90 -3.18
N VAL A 5 -10.38 -4.00 -2.23
CA VAL A 5 -10.41 -5.05 -1.22
C VAL A 5 -11.63 -5.91 -1.53
N GLY A 6 -11.41 -7.17 -1.89
CA GLY A 6 -12.50 -8.09 -2.26
C GLY A 6 -13.21 -8.77 -1.09
N GLY A 7 -13.30 -8.10 0.07
CA GLY A 7 -13.96 -8.60 1.27
C GLY A 7 -13.52 -7.82 2.52
N SER A 8 -14.42 -7.61 3.48
CA SER A 8 -14.07 -6.85 4.69
C SER A 8 -12.95 -7.53 5.48
N GLY A 9 -11.99 -6.75 5.97
CA GLY A 9 -10.76 -7.28 6.55
C GLY A 9 -9.76 -6.24 7.04
N LEU A 10 -8.59 -6.73 7.47
CA LEU A 10 -7.48 -5.88 7.91
C LEU A 10 -6.50 -5.65 6.76
N VAL A 11 -6.17 -4.38 6.50
CA VAL A 11 -5.28 -3.97 5.40
C VAL A 11 -4.06 -3.24 5.93
N SER A 12 -2.90 -3.62 5.40
CA SER A 12 -1.62 -2.91 5.57
C SER A 12 -1.13 -2.41 4.22
N LEU A 13 -0.72 -1.15 4.15
CA LEU A 13 -0.15 -0.52 2.95
C LEU A 13 1.18 0.12 3.33
N LYS A 14 2.26 -0.40 2.74
CA LYS A 14 3.63 -0.02 3.07
C LYS A 14 4.43 0.29 1.81
N ILE A 15 5.33 1.26 1.90
CA ILE A 15 6.18 1.73 0.80
C ILE A 15 7.61 1.28 1.04
N TYR A 16 8.26 0.80 -0.01
CA TYR A 16 9.62 0.26 -0.01
C TYR A 16 10.46 0.93 -1.10
N ASN A 17 11.76 1.07 -0.85
CA ASN A 17 12.73 1.46 -1.87
C ASN A 17 13.23 0.23 -2.67
N ILE A 18 14.10 0.45 -3.67
CA ILE A 18 14.65 -0.62 -4.52
C ILE A 18 15.49 -1.66 -3.76
N LEU A 19 15.97 -1.33 -2.56
CA LEU A 19 16.72 -2.23 -1.69
C LEU A 19 15.79 -3.06 -0.79
N GLY A 20 14.47 -2.88 -0.89
CA GLY A 20 13.48 -3.55 -0.05
C GLY A 20 13.35 -2.97 1.35
N GLN A 21 13.93 -1.80 1.62
CA GLN A 21 13.78 -1.12 2.91
C GLN A 21 12.42 -0.42 2.97
N GLU A 22 11.69 -0.61 4.06
CA GLU A 22 10.45 0.13 4.32
C GLU A 22 10.77 1.61 4.57
N VAL A 23 10.16 2.49 3.79
CA VAL A 23 10.37 3.94 3.88
C VAL A 23 9.13 4.69 4.37
N ALA A 24 7.95 4.08 4.30
CA ALA A 24 6.71 4.62 4.86
C ALA A 24 5.69 3.50 5.14
N THR A 25 4.87 3.69 6.17
CA THR A 25 3.66 2.90 6.42
C THR A 25 2.46 3.84 6.30
N LEU A 26 1.53 3.54 5.39
CA LEU A 26 0.33 4.35 5.14
C LEU A 26 -0.91 3.77 5.80
N LEU A 27 -0.98 2.44 5.91
CA LEU A 27 -1.99 1.73 6.70
C LEU A 27 -1.30 0.61 7.46
N ASN A 28 -1.71 0.37 8.70
CA ASN A 28 -1.14 -0.67 9.55
C ASN A 28 -2.25 -1.53 10.19
N ASN A 29 -2.63 -2.59 9.50
CA ASN A 29 -3.73 -3.48 9.89
C ASN A 29 -5.03 -2.73 10.21
N GLU A 30 -5.39 -1.78 9.35
CA GLU A 30 -6.62 -1.01 9.46
C GLU A 30 -7.81 -1.82 8.95
N ALA A 31 -8.94 -1.76 9.65
CA ALA A 31 -10.18 -2.42 9.21
C ALA A 31 -10.77 -1.66 8.02
N MET A 32 -10.99 -2.38 6.92
CA MET A 32 -11.57 -1.83 5.68
C MET A 32 -12.70 -2.73 5.19
N GLU A 33 -13.75 -2.10 4.69
CA GLU A 33 -14.86 -2.80 4.04
C GLU A 33 -14.48 -3.24 2.62
N GLU A 34 -15.25 -4.18 2.07
CA GLU A 34 -15.16 -4.54 0.65
C GLU A 34 -15.37 -3.31 -0.26
N GLY A 35 -14.56 -3.22 -1.31
CA GLY A 35 -14.68 -2.21 -2.36
C GLY A 35 -13.39 -1.46 -2.66
N ALA A 36 -13.55 -0.37 -3.42
CA ALA A 36 -12.43 0.48 -3.85
C ALA A 36 -12.07 1.51 -2.78
N HIS A 37 -10.76 1.66 -2.53
CA HIS A 37 -10.21 2.56 -1.54
C HIS A 37 -9.13 3.45 -2.16
N GLU A 38 -9.05 4.69 -1.67
CA GLU A 38 -8.04 5.66 -2.09
C GLU A 38 -7.34 6.25 -0.86
N ILE A 39 -6.03 6.06 -0.81
CA ILE A 39 -5.17 6.61 0.25
C ILE A 39 -4.26 7.68 -0.36
N GLN A 40 -4.30 8.89 0.22
CA GLN A 40 -3.36 9.94 -0.14
C GLN A 40 -1.99 9.62 0.44
N PHE A 41 -0.95 9.78 -0.37
CA PHE A 41 0.44 9.59 0.04
C PHE A 41 1.22 10.88 -0.20
N ASP A 42 1.64 11.54 0.89
CA ASP A 42 2.59 12.62 0.82
C ASP A 42 4.02 12.07 0.72
N ALA A 43 4.61 12.20 -0.47
CA ALA A 43 5.96 11.73 -0.77
C ALA A 43 7.02 12.86 -0.71
N ASN A 44 6.72 14.02 -0.13
CA ASN A 44 7.62 15.18 -0.13
C ASN A 44 8.99 14.89 0.49
N ALA A 45 9.02 14.04 1.52
CA ALA A 45 10.24 13.62 2.20
C ALA A 45 11.09 12.60 1.42
N LEU A 46 10.57 12.04 0.32
CA LEU A 46 11.29 11.10 -0.53
C LEU A 46 11.95 11.82 -1.71
N THR A 47 13.03 11.25 -2.25
CA THR A 47 13.69 11.76 -3.46
C THR A 47 13.04 11.19 -4.72
N SER A 48 13.24 11.83 -5.87
CA SER A 48 12.85 11.22 -7.15
C SER A 48 13.50 9.83 -7.31
N GLY A 49 12.75 8.85 -7.80
CA GLY A 49 13.22 7.48 -7.88
C GLY A 49 12.13 6.45 -8.04
N VAL A 50 12.53 5.17 -8.03
CA VAL A 50 11.61 4.03 -8.10
C VAL A 50 11.33 3.52 -6.68
N TYR A 51 10.05 3.35 -6.40
CA TYR A 51 9.55 2.80 -5.15
C TYR A 51 8.56 1.67 -5.44
N PHE A 52 8.30 0.85 -4.44
CA PHE A 52 7.29 -0.19 -4.50
C PHE A 52 6.34 0.01 -3.34
N TYR A 53 5.05 -0.15 -3.57
CA TYR A 53 4.09 -0.25 -2.48
C TYR A 53 3.53 -1.67 -2.42
N ARG A 54 3.43 -2.18 -1.20
CA ARG A 54 2.86 -3.48 -0.90
C ARG A 54 1.56 -3.28 -0.14
N ILE A 55 0.49 -3.85 -0.67
CA ILE A 55 -0.80 -3.99 -0.02
C ILE A 55 -0.88 -5.42 0.47
N THR A 56 -1.16 -5.59 1.76
CA THR A 56 -1.46 -6.88 2.36
C THR A 56 -2.83 -6.77 2.98
N ALA A 57 -3.77 -7.62 2.57
CA ALA A 57 -5.07 -7.69 3.20
C ALA A 57 -5.32 -9.10 3.73
N SER A 58 -5.81 -9.17 4.95
CA SER A 58 -6.37 -10.37 5.54
C SER A 58 -7.87 -10.16 5.67
N THR A 59 -8.61 -10.70 4.70
CA THR A 59 -10.07 -10.61 4.65
C THR A 59 -10.68 -11.87 5.23
N ASN A 60 -11.97 -11.81 5.56
CA ASN A 60 -12.71 -12.96 6.06
C ASN A 60 -12.74 -14.14 5.06
N GLU A 61 -12.55 -13.87 3.77
CA GLU A 61 -12.57 -14.89 2.71
C GLU A 61 -11.18 -15.40 2.36
N ARG A 62 -10.21 -14.48 2.21
CA ARG A 62 -8.85 -14.81 1.81
C ARG A 62 -7.81 -13.77 2.25
N ASN A 63 -6.57 -14.23 2.33
CA ASN A 63 -5.42 -13.33 2.41
C ASN A 63 -4.94 -13.01 0.99
N PHE A 64 -4.62 -11.74 0.72
CA PHE A 64 -3.97 -11.35 -0.52
C PHE A 64 -2.82 -10.38 -0.28
N VAL A 65 -1.83 -10.44 -1.17
CA VAL A 65 -0.70 -9.52 -1.21
C VAL A 65 -0.54 -9.02 -2.64
N GLU A 66 -0.49 -7.71 -2.81
CA GLU A 66 -0.24 -7.05 -4.09
C GLU A 66 0.96 -6.11 -3.96
N VAL A 67 1.87 -6.14 -4.93
CA VAL A 67 3.01 -5.23 -4.99
C VAL A 67 2.98 -4.49 -6.32
N LYS A 68 3.06 -3.17 -6.28
CA LYS A 68 3.05 -2.32 -7.46
C LYS A 68 4.21 -1.34 -7.44
N LYS A 69 4.79 -1.09 -8.61
CA LYS A 69 5.88 -0.14 -8.81
C LYS A 69 5.33 1.28 -8.95
N MET A 70 6.00 2.25 -8.33
CA MET A 70 5.74 3.68 -8.42
C MET A 70 7.02 4.40 -8.86
N VAL A 71 6.91 5.34 -9.79
CA VAL A 71 8.00 6.26 -10.14
C VAL A 71 7.65 7.61 -9.54
N LEU A 72 8.47 8.09 -8.61
CA LEU A 72 8.35 9.41 -8.01
C LEU A 72 9.19 10.39 -8.81
N MET A 73 8.57 11.45 -9.31
CA MET A 73 9.22 12.56 -10.01
C MET A 73 8.91 13.85 -9.24
N LYS A 74 9.95 14.60 -8.89
CA LYS A 74 9.85 15.98 -8.38
C LYS A 74 9.91 16.98 -9.52
#